data_AF-A0A0K8UZG2-F1
#
_entry.id   AF-A0A0K8UZG2-F1
#
_cell.length_a   1.000
_cell.length_b   1.000
_cell.length_c   1.000
_cell.angle_alpha   90.00
_cell.angle_beta   90.00
_cell.angle_gamma   90.00
#
_symmetry.space_group_name_H-M   'P 1'
#
loop_
_entity.id
_entity.type
_entity.pdbx_description
1 polymer ?
#
loop_
_entity_poly.entity_id
_entity_poly.type
_entity_poly.pdbx_seq_one_letter_code
_entity_poly.pdbx_strand_id
1 'polypeptide(L)'
;MSKLYLAAFLVAFLCATAFAAPYEQQAEVAGRAVAADGNDYRLPTEILPWNYKLKLTPYLLETDGNKRFTFDGEVTIQINSTINTKTLILHTKNLNYTTRELWSEDEPNTITNLGAGTYNSVTDKIQYDLTTELVANKTYFLHFVYNGTMDDDMQGFYRSSYVDAANNTKWIGSTQFQTNHARRAFPSFDEPKFKATFDVTIRRPSTLNTFGNTRISSQNTDG
;
A
#
# COMPACT_ATOMS: atom_id res chain seq x y z
N MET A 1 34.06 79.28 32.32
CA MET A 1 33.77 78.93 30.91
C MET A 1 32.65 77.90 30.90
N SER A 2 31.53 78.22 30.21
CA SER A 2 30.45 77.36 29.62
C SER A 2 29.98 76.07 30.34
N LYS A 3 28.68 75.88 30.71
CA LYS A 3 27.53 75.41 29.85
C LYS A 3 27.77 73.96 29.30
N LEU A 4 26.88 72.95 29.25
CA LEU A 4 25.42 72.78 29.37
C LEU A 4 25.02 71.30 28.95
N TYR A 5 23.87 70.79 29.41
CA TYR A 5 23.00 69.66 28.92
C TYR A 5 23.56 68.20 28.77
N LEU A 6 22.96 67.16 29.37
CA LEU A 6 21.61 66.53 29.22
C LEU A 6 21.43 65.76 27.88
N ALA A 7 21.37 64.43 27.95
CA ALA A 7 20.58 63.61 27.02
C ALA A 7 20.31 62.22 27.64
N ALA A 8 19.07 62.02 28.09
CA ALA A 8 18.50 60.72 28.39
C ALA A 8 18.11 60.03 27.07
N PHE A 9 18.57 58.80 26.84
CA PHE A 9 18.10 57.99 25.73
C PHE A 9 16.99 57.05 26.22
N LEU A 10 15.76 57.39 25.84
CA LEU A 10 14.56 56.59 25.98
C LEU A 10 14.49 55.64 24.78
N VAL A 11 14.69 54.34 24.99
CA VAL A 11 14.48 53.33 23.93
C VAL A 11 13.01 52.94 23.93
N ALA A 12 12.28 53.40 22.92
CA ALA A 12 10.88 53.07 22.69
C ALA A 12 10.77 51.62 22.16
N PHE A 13 10.06 50.77 22.90
CA PHE A 13 9.63 49.44 22.45
C PHE A 13 8.39 49.60 21.55
N LEU A 14 8.56 49.49 20.23
CA LEU A 14 7.42 49.39 19.31
C LEU A 14 6.90 47.94 19.32
N CYS A 15 5.77 47.74 19.99
CA CYS A 15 5.01 46.50 19.96
C CYS A 15 4.17 46.46 18.67
N ALA A 16 4.65 45.78 17.64
CA ALA A 16 3.87 45.53 16.43
C ALA A 16 2.89 44.39 16.69
N THR A 17 1.62 44.71 16.93
CA THR A 17 0.53 43.72 16.96
C THR A 17 0.16 43.34 15.53
N ALA A 18 0.55 42.15 15.10
CA ALA A 18 0.05 41.57 13.86
C ALA A 18 -1.41 41.14 14.06
N PHE A 19 -2.34 41.84 13.43
CA PHE A 19 -3.70 41.35 13.27
C PHE A 19 -3.69 40.20 12.26
N ALA A 20 -3.93 38.97 12.72
CA ALA A 20 -4.24 37.85 11.85
C ALA A 20 -5.62 38.10 11.21
N ALA A 21 -5.67 38.23 9.89
CA ALA A 21 -6.93 38.27 9.16
C ALA A 21 -7.68 36.95 9.39
N PRO A 22 -9.01 36.97 9.56
CA PRO A 22 -9.80 35.75 9.71
C PRO A 22 -9.64 34.88 8.44
N TYR A 23 -9.30 33.62 8.65
CA TYR A 23 -9.26 32.60 7.60
C TYR A 23 -10.68 32.41 7.06
N GLU A 24 -10.90 32.87 5.84
CA GLU A 24 -12.16 32.66 5.12
C GLU A 24 -12.20 31.19 4.65
N GLN A 25 -13.01 30.38 5.31
CA GLN A 25 -13.18 28.97 4.98
C GLN A 25 -13.91 28.86 3.64
N GLN A 26 -13.17 28.65 2.56
CA GLN A 26 -13.75 28.37 1.25
C GLN A 26 -14.52 27.04 1.30
N ALA A 27 -15.76 27.07 0.83
CA ALA A 27 -16.64 25.92 0.77
C ALA A 27 -16.04 24.80 -0.10
N GLU A 28 -16.06 23.57 0.41
CA GLU A 28 -15.63 22.37 -0.29
C GLU A 28 -16.58 22.09 -1.47
N VAL A 29 -16.09 22.30 -2.70
CA VAL A 29 -16.82 21.92 -3.91
C VAL A 29 -16.76 20.40 -4.04
N ALA A 30 -17.92 19.75 -4.10
CA ALA A 30 -18.05 18.31 -4.28
C ALA A 30 -17.48 17.86 -5.65
N GLY A 31 -16.18 17.61 -5.69
CA GLY A 31 -15.44 17.08 -6.83
C GLY A 31 -14.09 16.56 -6.33
N ARG A 32 -13.67 15.37 -6.76
CA ARG A 32 -12.37 14.79 -6.36
C ARG A 32 -11.27 15.77 -6.74
N ALA A 33 -10.44 16.18 -5.77
CA ALA A 33 -9.35 17.11 -6.01
C ALA A 33 -8.35 16.47 -6.98
N VAL A 34 -8.32 16.98 -8.21
CA VAL A 34 -7.35 16.60 -9.24
C VAL A 34 -6.05 17.35 -8.95
N ALA A 35 -4.92 16.64 -8.95
CA ALA A 35 -3.62 17.27 -8.75
C ALA A 35 -3.29 18.24 -9.90
N ALA A 36 -2.28 19.09 -9.69
CA ALA A 36 -1.89 20.12 -10.66
C ALA A 36 -1.46 19.56 -12.03
N ASP A 37 -1.12 18.27 -12.08
CA ASP A 37 -0.78 17.53 -13.30
C ASP A 37 -1.99 16.92 -14.02
N GLY A 38 -3.21 17.18 -13.53
CA GLY A 38 -4.45 16.65 -14.10
C GLY A 38 -4.80 15.21 -13.66
N ASN A 39 -4.00 14.58 -12.80
CA ASN A 39 -4.24 13.22 -12.34
C ASN A 39 -5.00 13.18 -11.00
N ASP A 40 -5.95 12.25 -10.88
CA ASP A 40 -6.53 11.87 -9.59
C ASP A 40 -5.67 10.77 -8.96
N TYR A 41 -4.96 11.10 -7.88
CA TYR A 41 -4.11 10.15 -7.14
C TYR A 41 -4.88 9.31 -6.13
N ARG A 42 -6.13 9.67 -5.82
CA ARG A 42 -6.92 8.97 -4.82
C ARG A 42 -7.70 7.84 -5.47
N LEU A 43 -7.92 6.79 -4.69
CA LEU A 43 -8.86 5.74 -5.03
C LEU A 43 -10.29 6.21 -4.76
N PRO A 44 -11.24 5.70 -5.57
CA PRO A 44 -12.65 5.74 -5.26
C PRO A 44 -12.95 5.18 -3.86
N THR A 45 -13.93 5.74 -3.16
CA THR A 45 -14.28 5.36 -1.77
C THR A 45 -15.44 4.39 -1.69
N GLU A 46 -15.98 3.96 -2.83
CA GLU A 46 -17.20 3.18 -2.91
C GLU A 46 -16.96 1.66 -2.85
N ILE A 47 -15.70 1.22 -2.97
CA ILE A 47 -15.30 -0.17 -2.75
C ILE A 47 -14.36 -0.19 -1.56
N LEU A 48 -14.76 -0.90 -0.50
CA LEU A 48 -14.06 -0.92 0.78
C LEU A 48 -13.50 -2.32 1.04
N PRO A 49 -12.19 -2.47 1.33
CA PRO A 49 -11.63 -3.75 1.75
C PRO A 49 -12.02 -4.07 3.19
N TRP A 50 -12.21 -5.36 3.48
CA TRP A 50 -12.56 -5.85 4.82
C TRP A 50 -11.47 -6.76 5.40
N ASN A 51 -10.98 -7.69 4.60
CA ASN A 51 -9.96 -8.67 4.99
C ASN A 51 -9.04 -9.00 3.80
N TYR A 52 -7.78 -9.26 4.11
CA TYR A 52 -6.77 -9.76 3.19
C TYR A 52 -6.27 -11.11 3.66
N LYS A 53 -6.44 -12.16 2.85
CA LYS A 53 -5.73 -13.43 3.01
C LYS A 53 -4.50 -13.41 2.13
N LEU A 54 -3.35 -13.05 2.71
CA LEU A 54 -2.11 -12.81 1.99
C LEU A 54 -1.12 -13.95 2.25
N LYS A 55 -0.71 -14.64 1.18
CA LYS A 55 0.39 -15.61 1.23
C LYS A 55 1.58 -15.08 0.46
N LEU A 56 2.77 -15.14 1.06
CA LEU A 56 4.03 -14.75 0.42
C LEU A 56 5.05 -15.87 0.55
N THR A 57 5.76 -16.14 -0.54
CA THR A 57 6.88 -17.10 -0.60
C THR A 57 8.13 -16.36 -1.09
N PRO A 58 8.96 -15.81 -0.19
CA PRO A 58 10.23 -15.19 -0.57
C PRO A 58 11.30 -16.23 -0.87
N TYR A 59 12.12 -15.92 -1.88
CA TYR A 59 13.26 -16.74 -2.29
C TYR A 59 14.56 -15.98 -1.97
N LEU A 60 15.33 -16.48 -1.01
CA LEU A 60 16.52 -15.81 -0.45
C LEU A 60 17.80 -16.66 -0.54
N LEU A 61 17.65 -17.97 -0.77
CA LEU A 61 18.75 -18.92 -0.73
C LEU A 61 19.38 -19.08 -2.11
N GLU A 62 20.67 -19.43 -2.12
CA GLU A 62 21.37 -19.81 -3.35
C GLU A 62 20.68 -20.99 -4.06
N THR A 63 20.08 -21.89 -3.28
CA THR A 63 19.33 -23.06 -3.78
C THR A 63 18.05 -22.69 -4.52
N ASP A 64 17.58 -21.44 -4.43
CA ASP A 64 16.39 -20.97 -5.15
C ASP A 64 16.68 -20.69 -6.65
N GLY A 65 17.97 -20.71 -7.04
CA GLY A 65 18.39 -20.57 -8.44
C GLY A 65 17.86 -19.27 -9.07
N ASN A 66 17.16 -19.40 -10.20
CA ASN A 66 16.61 -18.25 -10.95
C ASN A 66 15.52 -17.48 -10.21
N LYS A 67 14.94 -18.05 -9.13
CA LYS A 67 13.95 -17.36 -8.30
C LYS A 67 14.60 -16.52 -7.20
N ARG A 68 15.90 -16.65 -6.97
CA ARG A 68 16.55 -15.93 -5.88
C ARG A 68 16.31 -14.42 -6.01
N PHE A 69 15.92 -13.81 -4.89
CA PHE A 69 15.52 -12.40 -4.76
C PHE A 69 14.21 -12.02 -5.44
N THR A 70 13.35 -12.99 -5.69
CA THR A 70 11.94 -12.76 -6.03
C THR A 70 11.04 -13.29 -4.92
N PHE A 71 9.74 -13.07 -5.06
CA PHE A 71 8.74 -13.71 -4.24
C PHE A 71 7.53 -14.08 -5.07
N ASP A 72 6.90 -15.20 -4.73
CA ASP A 72 5.57 -15.55 -5.22
C ASP A 72 4.53 -15.07 -4.19
N GLY A 73 3.43 -14.51 -4.68
CA GLY A 73 2.34 -13.97 -3.88
C GLY A 73 0.99 -14.52 -4.32
N GLU A 74 0.13 -14.75 -3.34
CA GLU A 74 -1.29 -15.08 -3.53
C GLU A 74 -2.08 -14.22 -2.54
N VAL A 75 -3.06 -13.47 -3.03
CA VAL A 75 -3.92 -12.68 -2.16
C VAL A 75 -5.38 -12.81 -2.53
N THR A 76 -6.22 -13.08 -1.54
CA THR A 76 -7.67 -12.92 -1.63
C THR A 76 -8.08 -11.71 -0.80
N ILE A 77 -8.72 -10.73 -1.44
CA ILE A 77 -9.20 -9.50 -0.80
C ILE A 77 -10.72 -9.58 -0.72
N GLN A 78 -11.26 -9.63 0.49
CA GLN A 78 -12.69 -9.44 0.70
C GLN A 78 -13.00 -7.94 0.60
N ILE A 79 -13.96 -7.58 -0.24
CA ILE A 79 -14.39 -6.20 -0.47
C ILE A 79 -15.91 -6.08 -0.33
N ASN A 80 -16.37 -4.89 0.01
CA ASN A 80 -17.78 -4.51 -0.01
C ASN A 80 -17.98 -3.31 -0.94
N SER A 81 -18.96 -3.41 -1.84
CA SER A 81 -19.36 -2.27 -2.67
C SER A 81 -20.47 -1.49 -1.99
N THR A 82 -20.36 -0.16 -1.88
CA THR A 82 -21.41 0.71 -1.32
C THR A 82 -22.37 1.24 -2.39
N ILE A 83 -22.03 1.07 -3.68
CA ILE A 83 -22.84 1.46 -4.83
C ILE A 83 -22.91 0.34 -5.86
N ASN A 84 -23.83 0.48 -6.83
CA ASN A 84 -23.74 -0.31 -8.05
C ASN A 84 -22.64 0.26 -8.94
N THR A 85 -21.66 -0.55 -9.33
CA THR A 85 -20.54 -0.09 -10.18
C THR A 85 -19.98 -1.21 -11.04
N LYS A 86 -19.48 -0.86 -12.22
CA LYS A 86 -18.72 -1.75 -13.11
C LYS A 86 -17.23 -1.44 -13.11
N THR A 87 -16.78 -0.56 -12.23
CA THR A 87 -15.39 -0.11 -12.19
C THR A 87 -14.76 -0.51 -10.88
N LEU A 88 -13.71 -1.33 -10.95
CA LEU A 88 -12.89 -1.71 -9.83
C LEU A 88 -11.50 -1.08 -10.01
N ILE A 89 -11.01 -0.36 -9.00
CA ILE A 89 -9.70 0.28 -9.03
C ILE A 89 -8.95 -0.04 -7.74
N LEU A 90 -7.68 -0.41 -7.87
CA LEU A 90 -6.77 -0.66 -6.76
C LEU A 90 -5.34 -0.23 -7.11
N HIS A 91 -4.47 -0.20 -6.12
CA HIS A 91 -3.05 0.06 -6.31
C HIS A 91 -2.27 -1.21 -6.58
N THR A 92 -1.29 -1.12 -7.49
CA THR A 92 -0.32 -2.17 -7.80
C THR A 92 0.94 -1.55 -8.40
N LYS A 93 2.11 -2.11 -8.12
CA LYS A 93 3.36 -1.66 -8.73
C LYS A 93 4.36 -2.80 -8.86
N ASN A 94 4.94 -2.98 -10.05
CA ASN A 94 6.00 -3.96 -10.33
C ASN A 94 5.64 -5.41 -9.96
N LEU A 95 4.38 -5.80 -10.17
CA LEU A 95 3.89 -7.16 -9.94
C LEU A 95 3.48 -7.82 -11.26
N ASN A 96 3.83 -9.09 -11.43
CA ASN A 96 3.49 -9.90 -12.60
C ASN A 96 2.40 -10.90 -12.24
N TYR A 97 1.21 -10.73 -12.81
CA TYR A 97 0.01 -11.51 -12.47
C TYR A 97 -0.18 -12.72 -13.38
N THR A 98 -0.29 -13.90 -12.80
CA THR A 98 -0.69 -15.15 -13.49
C THR A 98 -2.20 -15.39 -13.38
N THR A 99 -2.81 -15.02 -12.26
CA THR A 99 -4.26 -15.19 -12.02
C THR A 99 -4.86 -13.88 -11.53
N ARG A 100 -6.05 -13.55 -12.03
CA ARG A 100 -6.86 -12.41 -11.59
C ARG A 100 -8.33 -12.81 -11.68
N GLU A 101 -8.99 -12.91 -10.54
CA GLU A 101 -10.33 -13.48 -10.44
C GLU A 101 -11.20 -12.63 -9.50
N LEU A 102 -12.50 -12.67 -9.76
CA LEU A 102 -13.53 -12.01 -8.97
C LEU A 102 -14.72 -12.96 -8.82
N TRP A 103 -15.27 -13.07 -7.61
CA TRP A 103 -16.56 -13.74 -7.37
C TRP A 103 -17.35 -13.04 -6.26
N SER A 104 -18.65 -13.31 -6.22
CA SER A 104 -19.57 -12.84 -5.16
C SER A 104 -19.59 -13.83 -4.00
N GLU A 105 -19.79 -13.35 -2.78
CA GLU A 105 -20.06 -14.20 -1.62
C GLU A 105 -21.31 -15.07 -1.81
N ASP A 106 -22.33 -14.54 -2.50
CA ASP A 106 -23.58 -15.28 -2.78
C ASP A 106 -23.39 -16.42 -3.78
N GLU A 107 -22.38 -16.32 -4.66
CA GLU A 107 -22.14 -17.23 -5.78
C GLU A 107 -20.64 -17.62 -5.87
N PRO A 108 -20.09 -18.33 -4.86
CA PRO A 108 -18.65 -18.54 -4.72
C PRO A 108 -18.03 -19.42 -5.81
N ASN A 109 -18.85 -20.19 -6.53
CA ASN A 109 -18.40 -21.05 -7.63
C ASN A 109 -18.46 -20.36 -8.99
N THR A 110 -18.97 -19.12 -9.06
CA THR A 110 -19.10 -18.35 -10.30
C THR A 110 -17.94 -17.37 -10.41
N ILE A 111 -16.81 -17.86 -10.93
CA ILE A 111 -15.56 -17.10 -11.05
C ILE A 111 -15.56 -16.28 -12.34
N THR A 112 -15.34 -14.97 -12.19
CA THR A 112 -15.08 -14.03 -13.29
C THR A 112 -13.58 -13.80 -13.41
N ASN A 113 -13.00 -14.16 -14.55
CA ASN A 113 -11.60 -13.85 -14.85
C ASN A 113 -11.47 -12.36 -15.23
N LEU A 114 -10.61 -11.64 -14.52
CA LEU A 114 -10.29 -10.25 -14.83
C LEU A 114 -9.20 -10.21 -15.91
N GLY A 115 -9.42 -9.36 -16.94
CA GLY A 115 -8.43 -9.10 -17.99
C GLY A 115 -7.16 -8.45 -17.45
N ALA A 116 -6.29 -7.95 -18.34
CA ALA A 116 -5.05 -7.29 -17.91
C ALA A 116 -5.28 -6.01 -17.10
N GLY A 117 -6.47 -5.39 -17.23
CA GLY A 117 -6.78 -4.09 -16.64
C GLY A 117 -6.07 -2.94 -17.35
N THR A 118 -6.48 -1.72 -17.05
CA THR A 118 -5.85 -0.48 -17.53
C THR A 118 -4.95 0.05 -16.44
N TYR A 119 -3.64 -0.09 -16.61
CA TYR A 119 -2.64 0.37 -15.65
C TYR A 119 -2.18 1.80 -15.93
N ASN A 120 -2.14 2.63 -14.89
CA ASN A 120 -1.61 3.98 -14.93
C ASN A 120 -0.33 4.04 -14.08
N SER A 121 0.82 4.20 -14.74
CA SER A 121 2.14 4.21 -14.12
C SER A 121 2.47 5.48 -13.32
N VAL A 122 1.70 6.56 -13.49
CA VAL A 122 1.87 7.81 -12.72
C VAL A 122 1.22 7.67 -11.34
N THR A 123 0.06 7.03 -11.28
CA THR A 123 -0.73 6.87 -10.04
C THR A 123 -0.55 5.50 -9.38
N ASP A 124 0.15 4.57 -10.04
CA ASP A 124 0.27 3.15 -9.67
C ASP A 124 -1.11 2.49 -9.46
N LYS A 125 -2.12 2.90 -10.23
CA LYS A 125 -3.49 2.37 -10.20
C LYS A 125 -3.72 1.41 -11.35
N ILE A 126 -4.44 0.33 -11.09
CA ILE A 126 -4.99 -0.56 -12.10
C ILE A 126 -6.51 -0.52 -12.03
N GLN A 127 -7.15 -0.31 -13.18
CA GLN A 127 -8.60 -0.33 -13.32
C GLN A 127 -9.05 -1.59 -14.07
N TYR A 128 -10.11 -2.22 -13.57
CA TYR A 128 -10.83 -3.28 -14.24
C TYR A 128 -12.24 -2.80 -14.58
N ASP A 129 -12.58 -2.84 -15.86
CA ASP A 129 -13.95 -2.62 -16.34
C ASP A 129 -14.68 -3.98 -16.35
N LEU A 130 -15.66 -4.12 -15.47
CA LEU A 130 -16.38 -5.34 -15.21
C LEU A 130 -17.57 -5.49 -16.18
N THR A 131 -17.79 -6.72 -16.65
CA THR A 131 -18.97 -7.03 -17.47
C THR A 131 -20.26 -7.02 -16.64
N THR A 132 -20.19 -7.65 -15.46
CA THR A 132 -21.23 -7.67 -14.43
C THR A 132 -20.92 -6.63 -13.36
N GLU A 133 -21.95 -5.90 -12.92
CA GLU A 133 -21.78 -4.91 -11.87
C GLU A 133 -21.53 -5.53 -10.49
N LEU A 134 -20.71 -4.87 -9.68
CA LEU A 134 -20.74 -5.02 -8.24
C LEU A 134 -21.98 -4.29 -7.74
N VAL A 135 -22.85 -5.00 -7.04
CA VAL A 135 -24.11 -4.49 -6.49
C VAL A 135 -23.84 -3.85 -5.13
N ALA A 136 -24.54 -2.76 -4.84
CA ALA A 136 -24.46 -2.08 -3.56
C ALA A 136 -24.78 -3.02 -2.39
N ASN A 137 -24.04 -2.84 -1.29
CA ASN A 137 -24.15 -3.59 -0.03
C ASN A 137 -23.95 -5.11 -0.17
N LYS A 138 -23.13 -5.52 -1.15
CA LYS A 138 -22.73 -6.92 -1.35
C LYS A 138 -21.24 -7.13 -1.14
N THR A 139 -20.89 -8.35 -0.76
CA THR A 139 -19.51 -8.81 -0.53
C THR A 139 -18.98 -9.51 -1.78
N TYR A 140 -17.75 -9.19 -2.13
CA TYR A 140 -17.02 -9.83 -3.22
C TYR A 140 -15.62 -10.20 -2.79
N PHE A 141 -14.99 -11.08 -3.55
CA PHE A 141 -13.63 -11.51 -3.33
C PHE A 141 -12.81 -11.28 -4.60
N LEU A 142 -11.70 -10.55 -4.46
CA LEU A 142 -10.70 -10.39 -5.50
C LEU A 142 -9.56 -11.36 -5.22
N HIS A 143 -9.18 -12.17 -6.19
CA HIS A 143 -8.09 -13.13 -6.04
C HIS A 143 -7.00 -12.90 -7.08
N PHE A 144 -5.77 -12.83 -6.59
CA PHE A 144 -4.60 -12.57 -7.42
C PHE A 144 -3.51 -13.59 -7.08
N VAL A 145 -2.94 -14.20 -8.11
CA VAL A 145 -1.68 -14.97 -8.03
C VAL A 145 -0.66 -14.24 -8.87
N TYR A 146 0.50 -13.97 -8.30
CA TYR A 146 1.50 -13.08 -8.90
C TYR A 146 2.91 -13.37 -8.39
N ASN A 147 3.91 -12.76 -9.03
CA ASN A 147 5.26 -12.67 -8.51
C ASN A 147 5.76 -11.22 -8.55
N GLY A 148 6.78 -10.93 -7.73
CA GLY A 148 7.47 -9.66 -7.70
C GLY A 148 8.95 -9.84 -7.34
N THR A 149 9.71 -8.73 -7.38
CA THR A 149 11.12 -8.71 -7.00
C THR A 149 11.30 -8.14 -5.59
N MET A 150 12.28 -8.67 -4.85
CA MET A 150 12.77 -8.05 -3.63
C MET A 150 13.98 -7.19 -3.98
N ASP A 151 13.74 -5.92 -4.27
CA ASP A 151 14.78 -4.94 -4.59
C ASP A 151 15.61 -4.59 -3.33
N ASP A 152 16.74 -3.89 -3.49
CA ASP A 152 17.63 -3.47 -2.41
C ASP A 152 17.52 -1.96 -2.11
N ASP A 153 16.30 -1.42 -2.23
CA ASP A 153 15.99 0.01 -2.10
C ASP A 153 15.24 0.39 -0.81
N MET A 154 15.07 -0.59 0.10
CA MET A 154 14.35 -0.43 1.37
C MET A 154 12.89 0.01 1.21
N GLN A 155 12.22 -0.40 0.12
CA GLN A 155 10.82 -0.07 -0.13
C GLN A 155 10.01 -1.31 -0.50
N GLY A 156 8.78 -1.39 -0.01
CA GLY A 156 7.90 -2.52 -0.32
C GLY A 156 8.39 -3.78 0.39
N PHE A 157 8.38 -4.91 -0.31
CA PHE A 157 9.04 -6.14 0.16
C PHE A 157 10.42 -6.19 -0.47
N TYR A 158 11.45 -5.96 0.34
CA TYR A 158 12.82 -5.73 -0.13
C TYR A 158 13.80 -6.72 0.51
N ARG A 159 14.99 -6.87 -0.06
CA ARG A 159 16.08 -7.69 0.49
C ARG A 159 17.13 -6.82 1.17
N SER A 160 17.73 -7.35 2.21
CA SER A 160 18.93 -6.79 2.85
C SER A 160 19.89 -7.92 3.23
N SER A 161 21.11 -7.59 3.61
CA SER A 161 22.09 -8.58 4.04
C SER A 161 22.92 -8.12 5.23
N TYR A 162 23.50 -9.09 5.92
CA TYR A 162 24.51 -8.88 6.95
C TYR A 162 25.58 -9.97 6.85
N VAL A 163 26.73 -9.74 7.48
CA VAL A 163 27.82 -10.73 7.56
C VAL A 163 27.77 -11.39 8.93
N ASP A 164 27.76 -12.72 8.98
CA ASP A 164 27.79 -13.48 10.23
C ASP A 164 29.20 -13.58 10.83
N ALA A 165 29.31 -14.14 12.04
CA ALA A 165 30.59 -14.32 12.72
C ALA A 165 31.58 -15.24 11.99
N ALA A 166 31.10 -16.06 11.06
CA ALA A 166 31.89 -16.92 10.20
C ALA A 166 32.21 -16.27 8.84
N ASN A 167 32.00 -14.96 8.71
CA ASN A 167 32.24 -14.15 7.52
C ASN A 167 31.40 -14.55 6.30
N ASN A 168 30.21 -15.13 6.52
CA ASN A 168 29.27 -15.45 5.45
C ASN A 168 28.19 -14.37 5.33
N THR A 169 27.88 -13.98 4.08
CA THR A 169 26.74 -13.11 3.80
C THR A 169 25.43 -13.86 4.04
N LYS A 170 24.55 -13.29 4.86
CA LYS A 170 23.20 -13.78 5.13
C LYS A 170 22.19 -12.79 4.59
N TRP A 171 21.16 -13.30 3.92
CA TRP A 171 20.10 -12.50 3.31
C TRP A 171 18.83 -12.50 4.17
N ILE A 172 18.17 -11.35 4.21
CA ILE A 172 16.92 -11.11 4.93
C ILE A 172 15.92 -10.48 3.95
N GLY A 173 14.69 -11.01 3.89
CA GLY A 173 13.55 -10.31 3.30
C GLY A 173 12.84 -9.50 4.39
N SER A 174 12.58 -8.21 4.13
CA SER A 174 11.95 -7.30 5.09
C SER A 174 10.95 -6.38 4.38
N THR A 175 10.04 -5.78 5.12
CA THR A 175 9.02 -4.88 4.55
C THR A 175 9.16 -3.45 5.07
N GLN A 176 9.04 -2.49 4.17
CA GLN A 176 8.92 -1.06 4.48
C GLN A 176 7.82 -0.47 3.60
N PHE A 177 6.60 -0.44 4.13
CA PHE A 177 5.41 -0.07 3.36
C PHE A 177 5.05 1.41 3.43
N GLN A 178 5.59 2.15 4.40
CA GLN A 178 5.33 3.58 4.49
C GLN A 178 6.07 4.33 3.36
N THR A 179 5.44 5.28 2.65
CA THR A 179 4.04 5.72 2.81
C THR A 179 3.02 4.97 1.94
N ASN A 180 3.45 4.43 0.79
CA ASN A 180 2.58 3.84 -0.25
C ASN A 180 3.28 2.68 -0.98
N HIS A 181 4.11 1.92 -0.27
CA HIS A 181 4.89 0.84 -0.86
C HIS A 181 4.30 -0.55 -0.62
N ALA A 182 3.19 -0.68 0.11
CA ALA A 182 2.49 -1.97 0.22
C ALA A 182 2.08 -2.50 -1.17
N ARG A 183 1.68 -1.58 -2.07
CA ARG A 183 1.35 -1.89 -3.49
C ARG A 183 2.48 -2.54 -4.29
N ARG A 184 3.73 -2.51 -3.81
CA ARG A 184 4.88 -3.21 -4.41
C ARG A 184 5.01 -4.66 -3.96
N ALA A 185 4.32 -5.05 -2.89
CA ALA A 185 4.34 -6.40 -2.34
C ALA A 185 3.06 -7.17 -2.66
N PHE A 186 1.91 -6.49 -2.76
CA PHE A 186 0.62 -7.08 -3.12
C PHE A 186 -0.35 -6.02 -3.68
N PRO A 187 -1.25 -6.39 -4.61
CA PRO A 187 -2.35 -5.50 -5.02
C PRO A 187 -3.22 -5.12 -3.81
N SER A 188 -3.52 -3.84 -3.64
CA SER A 188 -4.25 -3.38 -2.43
C SER A 188 -4.91 -2.01 -2.59
N PHE A 189 -5.83 -1.69 -1.67
CA PHE A 189 -6.37 -0.34 -1.50
C PHE A 189 -5.40 0.47 -0.63
N ASP A 190 -4.20 0.75 -1.16
CA ASP A 190 -3.05 1.30 -0.44
C ASP A 190 -3.20 2.81 -0.11
N GLU A 191 -4.21 3.16 0.69
CA GLU A 191 -4.34 4.45 1.38
C GLU A 191 -4.71 4.23 2.85
N PRO A 192 -4.21 5.06 3.78
CA PRO A 192 -4.43 4.87 5.22
C PRO A 192 -5.89 4.79 5.68
N LYS A 193 -6.83 5.35 4.90
CA LYS A 193 -8.28 5.35 5.18
C LYS A 193 -8.95 3.99 4.96
N PHE A 194 -8.39 3.14 4.10
CA PHE A 194 -8.94 1.80 3.82
C PHE A 194 -8.41 0.79 4.82
N LYS A 195 -8.97 0.80 6.03
CA LYS A 195 -8.62 -0.16 7.07
C LYS A 195 -9.20 -1.53 6.75
N ALA A 196 -8.41 -2.58 6.96
CA ALA A 196 -8.82 -3.97 6.80
C ALA A 196 -8.01 -4.86 7.76
N THR A 197 -8.49 -6.09 7.97
CA THR A 197 -7.76 -7.14 8.68
C THR A 197 -6.85 -7.91 7.73
N PHE A 198 -5.80 -8.57 8.26
CA PHE A 198 -4.82 -9.30 7.46
C PHE A 198 -4.53 -10.67 8.08
N ASP A 199 -4.81 -11.72 7.31
CA ASP A 199 -4.40 -13.09 7.58
C ASP A 199 -3.16 -13.38 6.72
N VAL A 200 -1.98 -13.31 7.34
CA VAL A 200 -0.70 -13.42 6.63
C VAL A 200 -0.09 -14.81 6.81
N THR A 201 0.23 -15.46 5.69
CA THR A 201 0.98 -16.72 5.64
C THR A 201 2.31 -16.49 4.94
N ILE A 202 3.42 -16.90 5.56
CA ILE A 202 4.74 -16.86 4.94
C ILE A 202 5.23 -18.29 4.74
N ARG A 203 5.41 -18.69 3.48
CA ARG A 203 6.04 -19.96 3.13
C ARG A 203 7.54 -19.73 2.98
N ARG A 204 8.35 -20.50 3.69
CA ARG A 204 9.80 -20.33 3.70
C ARG A 204 10.50 -21.66 3.99
N PRO A 205 11.80 -21.78 3.67
CA PRO A 205 12.64 -22.86 4.20
C PRO A 205 12.56 -22.95 5.73
N SER A 206 12.60 -24.18 6.25
CA SER A 206 12.56 -24.47 7.69
C SER A 206 13.74 -23.88 8.46
N THR A 207 14.86 -23.65 7.76
CA THR A 207 16.10 -23.06 8.30
C THR A 207 16.03 -21.55 8.55
N LEU A 208 15.02 -20.87 8.02
CA LEU A 208 14.82 -19.43 8.22
C LEU A 208 13.85 -19.17 9.38
N ASN A 209 13.75 -17.92 9.84
CA ASN A 209 12.73 -17.49 10.80
C ASN A 209 11.80 -16.45 10.16
N THR A 210 10.61 -16.27 10.74
CA THR A 210 9.63 -15.28 10.28
C THR A 210 9.11 -14.49 11.46
N PHE A 211 8.92 -13.18 11.24
CA PHE A 211 8.33 -12.26 12.20
C PHE A 211 7.25 -11.45 11.51
N GLY A 212 6.27 -10.96 12.27
CA GLY A 212 5.15 -10.19 11.75
C GLY A 212 4.47 -9.38 12.85
N ASN A 213 3.36 -8.71 12.48
CA ASN A 213 2.62 -7.83 13.38
C ASN A 213 1.96 -8.56 14.56
N THR A 214 1.60 -9.82 14.37
CA THR A 214 0.93 -10.66 15.37
C THR A 214 1.75 -11.92 15.66
N ARG A 215 1.35 -12.67 16.70
CA ARG A 215 1.97 -13.96 17.01
C ARG A 215 1.63 -14.97 15.92
N ILE A 216 2.55 -15.89 15.67
CA ILE A 216 2.33 -17.03 14.77
C ILE A 216 1.16 -17.87 15.30
N SER A 217 0.09 -17.99 14.51
CA SER A 217 -1.09 -18.78 14.87
C SER A 217 -0.91 -20.27 14.61
N SER A 218 -0.18 -20.63 13.56
CA SER A 218 0.14 -22.02 13.19
C SER A 218 1.42 -22.09 12.36
N GLN A 219 2.14 -23.20 12.44
CA GLN A 219 3.30 -23.49 11.59
C GLN A 219 3.24 -24.95 11.13
N ASN A 220 3.25 -25.16 9.81
CA ASN A 220 3.23 -26.47 9.17
C ASN A 220 4.46 -26.61 8.27
N THR A 221 4.87 -27.85 8.00
CA THR A 221 5.94 -28.18 7.04
C THR A 221 5.30 -28.86 5.84
N ASP A 222 5.61 -28.40 4.64
CA ASP A 222 5.23 -29.09 3.41
C ASP A 222 5.96 -30.45 3.42
N GLY A 223 5.22 -31.54 3.22
CA GLY A 223 5.75 -32.91 3.27
C GLY A 223 6.79 -33.23 2.21
#